data_AF-A0A537YU69-F1
#
_entry.id   AF-A0A537YU69-F1
#
_cell.length_a   1.000
_cell.length_b   1.000
_cell.length_c   1.000
_cell.angle_alpha   90.00
_cell.angle_beta   90.00
_cell.angle_gamma   90.00
#
_symmetry.space_group_name_H-M   'P 1'
#
loop_
_entity.id
_entity.type
_entity.pdbx_description
1 polymer ?
#
loop_
_entity_poly.entity_id
_entity_poly.type
_entity_poly.pdbx_seq_one_letter_code
_entity_poly.pdbx_strand_id
1 'polypeptide(L)'
;MLRTTGIMLSLSVALLLAAASAPAAEAPTRDEYVEALEKVCKPDALATQRAMKGARADVQAERLKVAAKKFAKATAIFGGTVKEISAAPRPEADEAKLSKWFTYLNRQASYLGQITAQLRQEHAIKAQRLTARFIHNGNLANNVVLAFGFDWCSFKFSRYG
;
A
#
# COMPACT_ATOMS: atom_id res chain seq x y z
N MET A 1 23.40 -79.70 -19.68
CA MET A 1 24.63 -79.64 -18.85
C MET A 1 25.48 -78.53 -19.47
N LEU A 2 25.90 -77.43 -18.84
CA LEU A 2 26.36 -77.16 -17.47
C LEU A 2 26.10 -75.68 -17.11
N ARG A 3 25.92 -75.39 -15.82
CA ARG A 3 25.84 -74.05 -15.19
C ARG A 3 27.23 -73.43 -15.03
N THR A 4 27.35 -72.10 -15.09
CA THR A 4 28.11 -71.29 -14.12
C THR A 4 27.77 -69.80 -14.14
N THR A 5 27.74 -69.24 -12.94
CA THR A 5 27.40 -67.89 -12.43
C THR A 5 28.55 -66.87 -12.47
N GLY A 6 28.22 -65.57 -12.44
CA GLY A 6 29.09 -64.44 -12.02
C GLY A 6 28.40 -63.09 -12.27
N ILE A 7 27.67 -62.50 -11.31
CA ILE A 7 28.06 -61.53 -10.26
C ILE A 7 28.50 -60.13 -10.78
N MET A 8 27.59 -59.17 -10.55
CA MET A 8 27.68 -57.72 -10.26
C MET A 8 28.97 -56.92 -10.52
N LEU A 9 28.81 -55.72 -11.11
CA LEU A 9 29.27 -54.48 -10.47
C LEU A 9 28.44 -53.25 -10.94
N SER A 10 27.85 -52.57 -9.96
CA SER A 10 27.01 -51.38 -10.07
C SER A 10 27.86 -50.10 -10.22
N LEU A 11 27.38 -49.11 -10.98
CA LEU A 11 27.88 -47.74 -10.90
C LEU A 11 26.72 -46.75 -10.73
N SER A 12 26.40 -46.46 -9.47
CA SER A 12 25.44 -45.44 -9.06
C SER A 12 26.12 -44.06 -9.13
N VAL A 13 25.76 -43.25 -10.12
CA VAL A 13 26.16 -41.84 -10.15
C VAL A 13 25.18 -41.05 -9.30
N ALA A 14 25.64 -40.63 -8.11
CA ALA A 14 24.92 -39.74 -7.22
C ALA A 14 24.95 -38.32 -7.81
N LEU A 15 23.82 -37.82 -8.30
CA LEU A 15 23.65 -36.38 -8.56
C LEU A 15 23.56 -35.67 -7.21
N LEU A 16 24.64 -35.00 -6.83
CA LEU A 16 24.68 -34.01 -5.76
C LEU A 16 23.67 -32.90 -6.07
N LEU A 17 22.56 -32.87 -5.34
CA LEU A 17 21.71 -31.68 -5.23
C LEU A 17 22.51 -30.59 -4.50
N ALA A 18 23.19 -29.74 -5.26
CA ALA A 18 23.64 -28.44 -4.76
C ALA A 18 22.40 -27.55 -4.60
N ALA A 19 21.73 -27.67 -3.46
CA ALA A 19 20.76 -26.68 -3.03
C ALA A 19 21.52 -25.37 -2.78
N ALA A 20 21.47 -24.47 -3.76
CA ALA A 20 21.95 -23.11 -3.58
C ALA A 20 21.04 -22.44 -2.54
N SER A 21 21.48 -22.45 -1.29
CA SER A 21 20.94 -21.59 -0.24
C SER A 21 21.23 -20.15 -0.66
N ALA A 22 20.31 -19.52 -1.41
CA ALA A 22 20.36 -18.08 -1.59
C ALA A 22 20.35 -17.46 -0.19
N PRO A 23 21.31 -16.58 0.15
CA PRO A 23 21.26 -15.89 1.43
C PRO A 23 19.90 -15.20 1.52
N ALA A 24 19.19 -15.41 2.63
CA ALA A 24 17.99 -14.65 2.92
C ALA A 24 18.37 -13.18 2.81
N ALA A 25 17.74 -12.45 1.89
CA ALA A 25 18.00 -11.03 1.73
C ALA A 25 17.80 -10.37 3.10
N GLU A 26 18.85 -9.69 3.57
CA GLU A 26 18.81 -9.02 4.86
C GLU A 26 17.63 -8.03 4.86
N ALA A 27 16.89 -7.99 5.97
CA ALA A 27 15.76 -7.07 6.08
C ALA A 27 16.26 -5.63 5.90
N PRO A 28 15.52 -4.77 5.18
CA PRO A 28 15.99 -3.41 4.96
C PRO A 28 16.10 -2.67 6.28
N THR A 29 17.08 -1.79 6.37
CA THR A 29 17.11 -0.77 7.42
C THR A 29 15.91 0.16 7.29
N ARG A 30 15.61 0.91 8.36
CA ARG A 30 14.53 1.90 8.32
C ARG A 30 14.73 2.94 7.21
N ASP A 31 15.96 3.41 7.02
CA ASP A 31 16.25 4.46 6.05
C ASP A 31 16.07 3.96 4.60
N GLU A 32 16.53 2.74 4.32
CA GLU A 32 16.29 2.08 3.02
C GLU A 32 14.80 1.86 2.76
N TYR A 33 14.05 1.46 3.79
CA TYR A 33 12.60 1.30 3.69
C TYR A 33 11.92 2.64 3.37
N VAL A 34 12.32 3.72 4.06
CA VAL A 34 11.78 5.06 3.83
C VAL A 34 12.08 5.52 2.40
N GLU A 35 13.32 5.41 1.95
CA GLU A 35 13.71 5.82 0.60
C GLU A 35 12.94 5.03 -0.47
N ALA A 36 12.77 3.72 -0.28
CA ALA A 36 12.03 2.86 -1.19
C ALA A 36 10.56 3.28 -1.29
N LEU A 37 9.90 3.55 -0.17
CA LEU A 37 8.49 3.96 -0.18
C LEU A 37 8.30 5.37 -0.74
N GLU A 38 9.18 6.31 -0.43
CA GLU A 38 9.08 7.70 -0.90
C GLU A 38 9.12 7.81 -2.44
N LYS A 39 9.89 6.93 -3.10
CA LYS A 39 9.92 6.81 -4.57
C LYS A 39 8.55 6.46 -5.17
N VAL A 40 7.77 5.63 -4.46
CA VAL A 40 6.41 5.24 -4.86
C VAL A 40 5.39 6.32 -4.47
N CYS A 41 5.46 6.82 -3.23
CA CYS A 41 4.46 7.74 -2.69
C CYS A 41 4.48 9.12 -3.37
N LYS A 42 5.65 9.65 -3.75
CA LYS A 42 5.78 10.98 -4.33
C LYS A 42 4.96 11.18 -5.62
N PRO A 43 5.13 10.38 -6.69
CA PRO A 43 4.36 10.55 -7.92
C PRO A 43 2.86 10.39 -7.69
N ASP A 44 2.46 9.44 -6.85
CA ASP A 44 1.04 9.15 -6.57
C ASP A 44 0.37 10.19 -5.68
N ALA A 45 1.09 10.76 -4.72
CA ALA A 45 0.62 11.89 -3.93
C ALA A 45 0.37 13.12 -4.83
N LEU A 46 1.27 13.39 -5.77
CA LEU A 46 1.11 14.45 -6.77
C LEU A 46 -0.05 14.14 -7.73
N ALA A 47 -0.21 12.88 -8.15
CA ALA A 47 -1.32 12.46 -9.00
C ALA A 47 -2.67 12.59 -8.29
N THR A 48 -2.74 12.22 -7.01
CA THR A 48 -3.90 12.39 -6.14
C THR A 48 -4.26 13.86 -6.02
N GLN A 49 -3.28 14.73 -5.74
CA GLN A 49 -3.49 16.18 -5.69
C GLN A 49 -4.09 16.73 -6.98
N ARG A 50 -3.54 16.33 -8.14
CA ARG A 50 -4.09 16.71 -9.45
C ARG A 50 -5.52 16.19 -9.64
N ALA A 51 -5.79 14.94 -9.28
CA ALA A 51 -7.11 14.33 -9.39
C ALA A 51 -8.17 15.03 -8.52
N MET A 52 -7.77 15.50 -7.33
CA MET A 52 -8.64 16.14 -6.37
C MET A 52 -8.79 17.65 -6.56
N LYS A 53 -8.11 18.26 -7.53
CA LYS A 53 -8.15 19.70 -7.77
C LYS A 53 -9.60 20.19 -7.90
N GLY A 54 -10.01 21.09 -6.98
CA GLY A 54 -11.35 21.69 -6.95
C GLY A 54 -12.48 20.78 -6.44
N ALA A 55 -12.18 19.60 -5.87
CA ALA A 55 -13.22 18.70 -5.36
C ALA A 55 -14.06 19.34 -4.25
N ARG A 56 -13.42 20.08 -3.32
CA ARG A 56 -14.13 20.83 -2.27
C ARG A 56 -15.11 21.86 -2.83
N ALA A 57 -14.70 22.62 -3.85
CA ALA A 57 -15.55 23.59 -4.51
C ALA A 57 -16.75 22.92 -5.21
N ASP A 58 -16.54 21.74 -5.82
CA ASP A 58 -17.64 20.97 -6.42
C ASP A 58 -18.64 20.48 -5.36
N VAL A 59 -18.17 20.03 -4.20
CA VAL A 59 -19.06 19.64 -3.09
C VAL A 59 -19.85 20.84 -2.59
N GLN A 60 -19.21 22.00 -2.41
CA GLN A 60 -19.86 23.23 -1.95
C GLN A 60 -20.89 23.78 -2.94
N ALA A 61 -20.64 23.60 -4.25
CA ALA A 61 -21.57 23.99 -5.30
C ALA A 61 -22.59 22.89 -5.65
N GLU A 62 -22.76 21.88 -4.79
CA GLU A 62 -23.67 20.74 -4.97
C GLU A 62 -23.47 19.94 -6.28
N ARG A 63 -22.30 20.06 -6.92
CA ARG A 63 -21.89 19.27 -8.09
C ARG A 63 -21.38 17.89 -7.67
N LEU A 64 -22.20 17.16 -6.90
CA LEU A 64 -21.79 15.96 -6.19
C LEU A 64 -21.30 14.83 -7.12
N LYS A 65 -21.93 14.65 -8.28
CA LYS A 65 -21.48 13.67 -9.29
C LYS A 65 -20.13 14.03 -9.91
N VAL A 66 -19.81 15.32 -10.04
CA VAL A 66 -18.49 15.79 -10.51
C VAL A 66 -17.43 15.52 -9.43
N ALA A 67 -17.73 15.89 -8.18
CA ALA A 67 -16.87 15.57 -7.03
C ALA A 67 -16.63 14.05 -6.92
N ALA A 68 -17.67 13.23 -7.10
CA ALA A 68 -17.58 11.78 -7.05
C ALA A 68 -16.57 11.20 -8.05
N LYS A 69 -16.48 11.75 -9.28
CA LYS A 69 -15.48 11.31 -10.28
C LYS A 69 -14.05 11.61 -9.81
N LYS A 70 -13.83 12.74 -9.14
CA LYS A 70 -12.52 13.12 -8.56
C LYS A 70 -12.13 12.20 -7.40
N PHE A 71 -13.05 11.99 -6.46
CA PHE A 71 -12.85 11.04 -5.36
C PHE A 71 -12.63 9.60 -5.85
N ALA A 72 -13.33 9.17 -6.90
CA ALA A 72 -13.11 7.85 -7.51
C ALA A 72 -11.68 7.70 -8.04
N LYS A 73 -11.17 8.72 -8.76
CA LYS A 73 -9.80 8.72 -9.27
C LYS A 73 -8.77 8.71 -8.15
N ALA A 74 -8.98 9.52 -7.10
CA ALA A 74 -8.11 9.51 -5.92
C ALA A 74 -8.15 8.19 -5.15
N THR A 75 -9.32 7.53 -5.09
CA THR A 75 -9.48 6.20 -4.48
C THR A 75 -8.65 5.16 -5.22
N ALA A 76 -8.69 5.17 -6.56
CA ALA A 76 -7.93 4.24 -7.39
C ALA A 76 -6.42 4.44 -7.22
N ILE A 77 -5.94 5.69 -7.26
CA ILE A 77 -4.52 6.01 -7.05
C ILE A 77 -4.09 5.56 -5.65
N PHE A 78 -4.73 6.07 -4.60
CA PHE A 78 -4.34 5.79 -3.22
C PHE A 78 -4.41 4.29 -2.89
N GLY A 79 -5.46 3.59 -3.34
CA GLY A 79 -5.57 2.14 -3.15
C GLY A 79 -4.45 1.36 -3.88
N GLY A 80 -4.07 1.81 -5.08
CA GLY A 80 -2.93 1.29 -5.82
C GLY A 80 -1.61 1.49 -5.06
N THR A 81 -1.35 2.72 -4.60
CA THR A 81 -0.16 3.05 -3.80
C THR A 81 -0.07 2.20 -2.55
N VAL A 82 -1.18 2.06 -1.79
CA VAL A 82 -1.21 1.25 -0.56
C VAL A 82 -0.91 -0.21 -0.87
N LYS A 83 -1.46 -0.76 -1.97
CA LYS A 83 -1.16 -2.12 -2.41
C LYS A 83 0.33 -2.29 -2.74
N GLU A 84 0.90 -1.36 -3.50
CA GLU A 84 2.30 -1.41 -3.92
C GLU A 84 3.26 -1.33 -2.71
N ILE A 85 3.11 -0.32 -1.86
CA ILE A 85 4.00 -0.14 -0.70
C ILE A 85 3.81 -1.23 0.37
N SER A 86 2.65 -1.90 0.41
CA SER A 86 2.42 -3.03 1.32
C SER A 86 3.22 -4.28 0.97
N ALA A 87 3.69 -4.39 -0.28
CA ALA A 87 4.53 -5.49 -0.74
C ALA A 87 6.02 -5.28 -0.42
N ALA A 88 6.43 -4.07 -0.02
CA ALA A 88 7.81 -3.81 0.36
C ALA A 88 8.18 -4.58 1.64
N PRO A 89 9.35 -5.27 1.67
CA PRO A 89 9.87 -5.90 2.88
C PRO A 89 10.00 -4.87 4.00
N ARG A 90 9.60 -5.24 5.22
CA ARG A 90 9.61 -4.32 6.38
C ARG A 90 10.87 -4.53 7.21
N PRO A 91 11.43 -3.46 7.81
CA PRO A 91 12.42 -3.62 8.86
C PRO A 91 11.82 -4.39 10.04
N GLU A 92 12.50 -5.44 10.48
CA GLU A 92 12.01 -6.35 11.53
C GLU A 92 11.63 -5.61 12.82
N ALA A 93 12.49 -4.67 13.25
CA ALA A 93 12.29 -3.85 14.44
C ALA A 93 11.03 -2.97 14.41
N ASP A 94 10.45 -2.73 13.23
CA ASP A 94 9.28 -1.87 13.04
C ASP A 94 8.04 -2.60 12.53
N GLU A 95 8.09 -3.93 12.37
CA GLU A 95 7.04 -4.71 11.70
C GLU A 95 5.65 -4.48 12.30
N ALA A 96 5.53 -4.53 13.63
CA ALA A 96 4.26 -4.33 14.34
C ALA A 96 3.70 -2.90 14.13
N LYS A 97 4.58 -1.90 14.14
CA LYS A 97 4.23 -0.49 13.94
C LYS A 97 3.77 -0.26 12.50
N LEU A 98 4.49 -0.78 11.52
CA LEU A 98 4.12 -0.70 10.11
C LEU A 98 2.82 -1.47 9.81
N SER A 99 2.59 -2.62 10.45
CA SER A 99 1.31 -3.35 10.35
C SER A 99 0.13 -2.51 10.85
N LYS A 100 0.31 -1.77 11.95
CA LYS A 100 -0.69 -0.82 12.46
C LYS A 100 -0.89 0.36 11.49
N TRP A 101 0.19 0.90 10.92
CA TRP A 101 0.12 1.96 9.92
C TRP A 101 -0.71 1.53 8.71
N PHE A 102 -0.44 0.35 8.14
CA PHE A 102 -1.22 -0.22 7.04
C PHE A 102 -2.69 -0.44 7.38
N THR A 103 -3.02 -0.78 8.63
CA THR A 103 -4.42 -0.85 9.08
C THR A 103 -5.13 0.50 8.90
N TYR A 104 -4.47 1.62 9.26
CA TYR A 104 -5.05 2.95 9.05
C TYR A 104 -5.09 3.37 7.58
N LEU A 105 -4.08 3.01 6.77
CA LEU A 105 -4.10 3.26 5.32
C LEU A 105 -5.26 2.51 4.64
N ASN A 106 -5.48 1.24 4.98
CA ASN A 106 -6.60 0.46 4.44
C ASN A 106 -7.97 1.04 4.83
N ARG A 107 -8.11 1.54 6.07
CA ARG A 107 -9.32 2.27 6.49
C ARG A 107 -9.52 3.55 5.69
N GLN A 108 -8.46 4.32 5.42
CA GLN A 108 -8.53 5.51 4.59
C GLN A 108 -8.98 5.19 3.16
N ALA A 109 -8.43 4.14 2.54
CA ALA A 109 -8.83 3.69 1.21
C ALA A 109 -10.32 3.31 1.19
N SER A 110 -10.79 2.59 2.21
CA SER A 110 -12.21 2.26 2.38
C SER A 110 -13.09 3.51 2.48
N TYR A 111 -12.69 4.52 3.28
CA TYR A 111 -13.45 5.76 3.39
C TYR A 111 -13.51 6.53 2.08
N LEU A 112 -12.43 6.61 1.30
CA LEU A 112 -12.46 7.24 -0.03
C LEU A 112 -13.46 6.57 -0.97
N GLY A 113 -13.51 5.23 -0.96
CA GLY A 113 -14.51 4.46 -1.71
C GLY A 113 -15.94 4.74 -1.24
N GLN A 114 -16.17 4.81 0.07
CA GLN A 114 -17.49 5.13 0.63
C GLN A 114 -17.91 6.57 0.34
N ILE A 115 -17.00 7.55 0.43
CA ILE A 115 -17.25 8.95 0.05
C ILE A 115 -17.69 9.02 -1.42
N THR A 116 -16.94 8.35 -2.30
CA THR A 116 -17.29 8.24 -3.72
C THR A 116 -18.71 7.70 -3.92
N ALA A 117 -19.07 6.62 -3.24
CA ALA A 117 -20.39 6.03 -3.33
C ALA A 117 -21.50 6.97 -2.84
N GLN A 118 -21.30 7.65 -1.70
CA GLN A 118 -22.28 8.60 -1.17
C GLN A 118 -22.45 9.84 -2.07
N LEU A 119 -21.37 10.34 -2.67
CA LEU A 119 -21.44 11.47 -3.61
C LEU A 119 -22.17 11.10 -4.90
N ARG A 120 -22.03 9.86 -5.40
CA ARG A 120 -22.80 9.36 -6.56
C ARG A 120 -24.30 9.30 -6.28
N GLN A 121 -24.65 8.97 -5.04
CA GLN A 121 -26.03 8.94 -4.54
C GLN A 121 -26.51 10.31 -4.04
N GLU A 122 -25.72 11.36 -4.23
CA GLU A 122 -26.07 12.74 -3.85
C GLU A 122 -26.30 12.94 -2.35
N HIS A 123 -25.76 12.03 -1.52
CA HIS A 123 -25.84 12.09 -0.05
C HIS A 123 -24.71 12.95 0.57
N ALA A 124 -24.73 14.26 0.35
CA ALA A 124 -23.67 15.18 0.79
C ALA A 124 -23.31 15.07 2.28
N ILE A 125 -24.30 15.04 3.17
CA ILE A 125 -24.07 14.95 4.63
C ILE A 125 -23.37 13.65 5.02
N LYS A 126 -23.72 12.52 4.40
CA LYS A 126 -23.05 11.23 4.65
C LYS A 126 -21.61 11.27 4.13
N ALA A 127 -21.37 11.83 2.95
CA ALA A 127 -20.04 12.01 2.40
C ALA A 127 -19.15 12.91 3.30
N GLN A 128 -19.70 13.98 3.87
CA GLN A 128 -18.98 14.87 4.79
C GLN A 128 -18.57 14.14 6.08
N ARG A 129 -19.48 13.36 6.69
CA ARG A 129 -19.17 12.55 7.87
C ARG A 129 -18.06 11.53 7.61
N LEU A 130 -18.09 10.88 6.44
CA LEU A 130 -17.03 9.96 6.01
C LEU A 130 -15.71 10.69 5.76
N THR A 131 -15.74 11.90 5.22
CA THR A 131 -14.54 12.74 5.03
C THR A 131 -13.87 13.08 6.36
N ALA A 132 -14.65 13.39 7.40
CA ALA A 132 -14.09 13.60 8.75
C ALA A 132 -13.40 12.34 9.29
N ARG A 133 -13.99 11.15 9.08
CA ARG A 133 -13.39 9.86 9.48
C ARG A 133 -12.13 9.53 8.70
N PHE A 134 -12.11 9.86 7.41
CA PHE A 134 -10.92 9.76 6.54
C PHE A 134 -9.77 10.61 7.09
N ILE A 135 -10.00 11.89 7.37
CA ILE A 135 -9.00 12.81 7.94
C ILE A 135 -8.49 12.29 9.28
N HIS A 136 -9.39 11.88 10.17
CA HIS A 136 -9.01 11.36 11.47
C HIS A 136 -8.09 10.14 11.37
N ASN A 137 -8.40 9.17 10.50
CA ASN A 137 -7.55 7.99 10.30
C ASN A 137 -6.22 8.34 9.61
N GLY A 138 -6.19 9.36 8.75
CA GLY A 138 -4.94 9.89 8.21
C GLY A 138 -4.01 10.43 9.28
N ASN A 139 -4.54 11.18 10.24
CA ASN A 139 -3.75 11.67 11.38
C ASN A 139 -3.28 10.52 12.29
N LEU A 140 -4.12 9.51 12.53
CA LEU A 140 -3.70 8.31 13.27
C LEU A 140 -2.58 7.55 12.53
N ALA A 141 -2.66 7.44 11.21
CA ALA A 141 -1.61 6.83 10.39
C ALA A 141 -0.29 7.59 10.56
N ASN A 142 -0.31 8.92 10.44
CA ASN A 142 0.88 9.76 10.61
C ASN A 142 1.52 9.58 12.00
N ASN A 143 0.72 9.55 13.06
CA ASN A 143 1.23 9.40 14.42
C ASN A 143 1.99 8.08 14.62
N VAL A 144 1.57 7.00 13.93
CA VAL A 144 2.26 5.69 14.01
C VAL A 144 3.65 5.75 13.39
N VAL A 145 3.83 6.50 12.30
CA VAL A 145 5.10 6.55 11.54
C VAL A 145 5.83 7.88 11.69
N LEU A 146 5.54 8.66 12.74
CA LEU A 146 6.16 9.97 12.95
C LEU A 146 7.70 9.92 12.93
N ALA A 147 8.28 8.87 13.53
CA ALA A 147 9.72 8.66 13.59
C ALA A 147 10.37 8.22 12.26
N PHE A 148 9.59 7.93 11.22
CA PHE A 148 10.11 7.54 9.90
C PHE A 148 10.44 8.75 9.03
N GLY A 149 9.94 9.93 9.37
CA GLY A 149 10.24 11.14 8.60
C GLY A 149 9.66 11.15 7.17
N PHE A 150 8.57 10.42 6.91
CA PHE A 150 7.95 10.39 5.59
C PHE A 150 7.45 11.77 5.12
N ASP A 151 7.88 12.20 3.95
CA ASP A 151 7.47 13.42 3.26
C ASP A 151 6.24 13.20 2.39
N TRP A 152 6.23 12.12 1.61
CA TRP A 152 5.16 11.82 0.65
C TRP A 152 4.27 10.67 1.09
N CYS A 153 4.79 9.69 1.82
CA CYS A 153 3.96 8.60 2.34
C CYS A 153 3.10 8.99 3.55
N SER A 154 3.40 10.12 4.20
CA SER A 154 2.54 10.69 5.24
C SER A 154 1.25 11.26 4.62
N PHE A 155 0.14 11.12 5.33
CA PHE A 155 -1.14 11.71 4.97
C PHE A 155 -1.09 13.23 5.08
N LYS A 156 -1.55 13.94 4.04
CA LYS A 156 -1.73 15.40 4.05
C LYS A 156 -3.08 15.72 3.41
N PHE A 157 -4.05 16.20 4.20
CA PHE A 157 -5.39 16.51 3.69
C PHE A 157 -5.38 17.59 2.61
N SER A 158 -4.40 18.50 2.61
CA SER A 158 -4.20 19.50 1.55
C SER A 158 -4.04 18.90 0.14
N ARG A 159 -3.74 17.59 0.02
CA ARG A 159 -3.71 16.88 -1.26
C ARG A 159 -5.11 16.51 -1.78
N TYR A 160 -6.16 16.69 -0.98
CA TYR A 160 -7.53 16.28 -1.32
C TYR A 160 -8.50 17.45 -1.56
N GLY A 161 -8.01 18.69 -1.51
CA GLY A 161 -8.77 19.91 -1.87
C GLY A 161 -9.31 20.70 -0.69
#